data_AF-A0A8J5QUT3-F1
#
_entry.id   AF-A0A8J5QUT3-F1
#
_cell.length_a   1.000
_cell.length_b   1.000
_cell.length_c   1.000
_cell.angle_alpha   90.00
_cell.angle_beta   90.00
_cell.angle_gamma   90.00
#
_symmetry.space_group_name_H-M   'P 1'
#
loop_
_entity.id
_entity.type
_entity.pdbx_description
1 polymer ?
#
loop_
_entity_poly.entity_id
_entity_poly.type
_entity_poly.pdbx_seq_one_letter_code
_entity_poly.pdbx_strand_id
1 'polypeptide(L)'
;MTESEILYYPPSIEVNKHKLQHVQDITSLVLGIGSGILTLESFNGFIFYFVGLTIANGLFYIICGEGQANKFFKKPLQEIFINGLLGNVPAFIMMWCLVYALVKSSS
;
A
#
# COMPACT_ATOMS: atom_id res chain seq x y z
N MET A 1 -22.76 12.32 31.44
CA MET A 1 -22.13 11.02 31.16
C MET A 1 -22.73 10.55 29.84
N THR A 2 -22.09 10.49 28.67
CA THR A 2 -20.68 10.61 28.29
C THR A 2 -20.66 10.76 26.76
N GLU A 3 -20.79 11.98 26.22
CA GLU A 3 -20.41 12.23 24.83
C GLU A 3 -18.96 12.67 24.86
N SER A 4 -18.06 11.68 24.81
CA SER A 4 -16.64 11.92 24.62
C SER A 4 -16.46 12.56 23.24
N GLU A 5 -16.39 13.89 23.19
CA GLU A 5 -15.92 14.63 22.03
C GLU A 5 -14.56 14.03 21.64
N ILE A 6 -14.55 13.28 20.54
CA ILE A 6 -13.34 12.70 19.96
C ILE A 6 -12.55 13.87 19.37
N LEU A 7 -11.77 14.54 20.23
CA LEU A 7 -10.83 15.56 19.81
C LEU A 7 -9.69 14.87 19.06
N TYR A 8 -9.83 14.84 17.74
CA TYR A 8 -8.79 14.40 16.85
C TYR A 8 -7.61 15.38 16.90
N TYR A 9 -6.49 14.94 17.46
CA TYR A 9 -5.23 15.68 17.41
C TYR A 9 -4.64 15.55 15.99
N PRO A 10 -4.62 16.61 15.16
CA PRO A 10 -4.27 16.53 13.75
C PRO A 10 -2.89 15.91 13.46
N PRO A 11 -1.81 16.21 14.21
CA PRO A 11 -0.50 15.66 13.86
C PRO A 11 -0.38 14.16 14.19
N SER A 12 -1.17 13.61 15.13
CA SER A 12 -1.22 12.15 15.31
C SER A 12 -1.80 11.44 14.08
N ILE A 13 -2.76 12.07 13.40
CA ILE A 13 -3.33 11.53 12.16
C ILE A 13 -2.30 11.58 11.04
N GLU A 14 -1.55 12.68 10.91
CA GLU A 14 -0.50 12.82 9.90
C GLU A 14 0.64 11.82 10.10
N VAL A 15 1.09 11.61 11.35
CA VAL A 15 2.12 10.60 11.65
C VAL A 15 1.65 9.20 11.26
N ASN A 16 0.38 8.86 11.53
CA ASN A 16 -0.17 7.57 11.13
C ASN A 16 -0.29 7.43 9.62
N LYS A 17 -0.67 8.49 8.90
CA LYS A 17 -0.69 8.53 7.43
C LYS A 17 0.70 8.32 6.85
N HIS A 18 1.72 8.97 7.40
CA HIS A 18 3.10 8.83 6.94
C HIS A 18 3.63 7.41 7.15
N LYS A 19 3.33 6.78 8.30
CA LYS A 19 3.69 5.37 8.56
C LYS A 19 3.01 4.43 7.56
N LEU A 20 1.72 4.63 7.30
CA LEU A 20 0.98 3.82 6.34
C LEU A 20 1.57 3.95 4.94
N GLN A 21 1.84 5.19 4.49
CA GLN A 21 2.42 5.46 3.18
C GLN A 21 3.78 4.76 3.03
N HIS A 22 4.64 4.84 4.04
CA HIS A 22 5.93 4.17 4.03
C HIS A 22 5.83 2.64 3.87
N VAL A 23 4.86 2.00 4.52
CA VAL A 23 4.61 0.56 4.37
C VAL A 23 4.15 0.23 2.94
N GLN A 24 3.26 1.04 2.39
CA GLN A 24 2.75 0.83 1.03
C GLN A 24 3.82 1.08 -0.04
N ASP A 25 4.72 2.03 0.17
CA ASP A 25 5.89 2.28 -0.69
C ASP A 25 6.79 1.04 -0.76
N ILE A 26 7.20 0.52 0.41
CA ILE A 26 8.06 -0.68 0.48
C ILE A 26 7.35 -1.88 -0.13
N THR A 27 6.07 -2.08 0.18
CA THR A 27 5.28 -3.18 -0.39
C THR A 27 5.20 -3.08 -1.91
N SER A 28 5.00 -1.87 -2.45
CA SER A 28 4.92 -1.65 -3.90
C SER A 28 6.23 -1.97 -4.61
N LEU A 29 7.37 -1.63 -3.99
CA LEU A 29 8.69 -2.01 -4.49
C LEU A 29 8.87 -3.54 -4.51
N VAL A 30 8.54 -4.22 -3.40
CA VAL A 30 8.67 -5.69 -3.29
C VAL A 30 7.76 -6.41 -4.29
N LEU A 31 6.52 -5.95 -4.47
CA LEU A 31 5.61 -6.48 -5.48
C LEU A 31 6.13 -6.25 -6.91
N GLY A 32 6.80 -5.11 -7.16
CA GLY A 32 7.45 -4.81 -8.43
C GLY A 32 8.60 -5.76 -8.73
N ILE A 33 9.42 -6.06 -7.73
CA ILE A 33 10.48 -7.08 -7.82
C ILE A 33 9.87 -8.44 -8.14
N GLY A 34 8.83 -8.86 -7.40
CA GLY A 34 8.15 -10.13 -7.62
C GLY A 34 7.60 -10.27 -9.04
N SER A 35 6.90 -9.23 -9.54
CA SER A 35 6.35 -9.20 -10.90
C SER A 35 7.44 -9.22 -11.98
N GLY A 36 8.58 -8.56 -11.73
CA GLY A 36 9.73 -8.54 -12.62
C GLY A 36 10.44 -9.90 -12.71
N ILE A 37 10.67 -10.59 -11.58
CA ILE A 37 11.31 -11.91 -11.55
C ILE A 37 10.47 -12.93 -12.30
N LEU A 38 9.16 -12.94 -12.04
CA LEU A 38 8.24 -13.88 -12.65
C LEU A 38 7.97 -13.56 -14.14
N THR A 39 8.55 -12.47 -14.66
CA THR A 39 8.42 -12.03 -16.06
C THR A 39 6.95 -11.86 -16.48
N LEU A 40 6.08 -11.43 -15.56
CA LEU A 40 4.69 -11.16 -15.89
C LEU A 40 4.63 -9.98 -16.87
N GLU A 41 3.79 -10.10 -17.89
CA GLU A 41 3.55 -9.04 -18.86
C GLU A 41 2.16 -8.42 -18.68
N SER A 42 2.07 -7.12 -18.98
CA SER A 42 0.82 -6.40 -19.20
C SER A 42 -0.18 -6.50 -18.02
N PHE A 43 -1.43 -6.87 -18.27
CA PHE A 43 -2.49 -6.90 -17.27
C PHE A 43 -2.20 -7.80 -16.06
N ASN A 44 -1.41 -8.85 -16.24
CA ASN A 44 -1.20 -9.84 -15.18
C ASN A 44 -0.39 -9.23 -14.03
N GLY A 45 0.60 -8.38 -14.31
CA GLY A 45 1.37 -7.68 -13.28
C GLY A 45 0.55 -6.62 -12.53
N PHE A 46 -0.39 -5.95 -13.21
CA PHE A 46 -1.32 -5.02 -12.55
C PHE A 46 -2.31 -5.74 -11.62
N ILE A 47 -2.81 -6.91 -12.02
CA ILE A 47 -3.68 -7.74 -11.16
C ILE A 47 -2.89 -8.21 -9.93
N PHE A 48 -1.65 -8.68 -10.13
CA PHE A 48 -0.76 -9.07 -9.04
C PHE A 48 -0.50 -7.91 -8.06
N TYR A 49 -0.23 -6.72 -8.58
CA TYR A 49 -0.08 -5.52 -7.76
C TYR A 49 -1.34 -5.17 -6.97
N PHE A 50 -2.50 -5.16 -7.63
CA PHE A 50 -3.77 -4.81 -6.98
C PHE A 50 -4.12 -5.81 -5.87
N VAL A 51 -4.00 -7.10 -6.14
CA VAL A 51 -4.25 -8.16 -5.16
C VAL A 51 -3.24 -8.08 -4.01
N GLY A 52 -1.95 -7.95 -4.33
CA GLY A 52 -0.88 -7.87 -3.33
C GLY A 52 -1.01 -6.65 -2.42
N LEU A 53 -1.32 -5.47 -2.97
CA LEU A 53 -1.49 -4.24 -2.19
C LEU A 53 -2.79 -4.28 -1.36
N THR A 54 -3.86 -4.87 -1.89
CA THR A 54 -5.11 -5.09 -1.14
C THR A 54 -4.86 -5.98 0.07
N ILE A 55 -4.13 -7.09 -0.12
CA ILE A 55 -3.77 -8.00 0.97
C ILE A 55 -2.88 -7.29 1.99
N ALA A 56 -1.86 -6.54 1.55
CA ALA A 56 -0.98 -5.81 2.46
C ALA A 56 -1.73 -4.74 3.27
N ASN A 57 -2.65 -4.01 2.64
CA ASN A 57 -3.53 -3.06 3.32
C ASN A 57 -4.46 -3.76 4.32
N GLY A 58 -5.05 -4.90 3.95
CA GLY A 58 -5.86 -5.72 4.84
C GLY A 58 -5.07 -6.27 6.03
N LEU A 59 -3.84 -6.72 5.79
CA LEU A 59 -2.94 -7.22 6.83
C LEU A 59 -2.51 -6.11 7.78
N PHE A 60 -2.19 -4.92 7.25
CA PHE A 60 -1.90 -3.74 8.06
C PHE A 60 -3.11 -3.33 8.91
N TYR A 61 -4.32 -3.40 8.34
CA TYR A 61 -5.57 -3.14 9.07
C TYR A 61 -5.79 -4.12 10.23
N ILE A 62 -5.54 -5.41 10.00
CA ILE A 62 -5.74 -6.46 11.01
C ILE A 62 -4.68 -6.34 12.13
N ILE A 63 -3.41 -6.14 11.77
CA ILE A 63 -2.28 -6.14 12.72
C ILE A 63 -2.17 -4.81 13.48
N CYS A 64 -2.22 -3.67 12.79
CA CYS A 64 -2.05 -2.36 13.43
C CYS A 64 -3.36 -1.71 13.87
N GLY A 65 -4.49 -2.11 13.27
CA GLY A 65 -5.78 -1.51 13.59
C GLY A 65 -6.50 -2.12 14.79
N GLU A 66 -6.07 -3.30 15.29
CA GLU A 66 -6.77 -4.08 16.34
C GLU A 66 -8.30 -4.13 16.13
N GLY A 67 -8.76 -4.12 14.89
CA GLY A 67 -10.19 -4.10 14.53
C GLY A 67 -10.94 -2.77 14.76
N GLN A 68 -10.28 -1.67 15.15
CA GLN A 68 -10.93 -0.37 15.47
C GLN A 68 -10.60 0.77 14.48
N ALA A 69 -10.77 0.54 13.17
CA ALA A 69 -10.47 1.57 12.17
C ALA A 69 -11.33 2.84 12.23
N ASN A 70 -12.48 2.78 12.91
CA ASN A 70 -13.36 3.94 13.10
C ASN A 70 -12.74 4.99 14.05
N LYS A 71 -11.73 4.63 14.86
CA LYS A 71 -11.10 5.52 15.84
C LYS A 71 -9.88 6.26 15.29
N PHE A 72 -9.23 5.71 14.26
CA PHE A 72 -7.95 6.23 13.75
C PHE A 72 -8.05 6.94 12.39
N PHE A 73 -9.09 6.71 11.59
CA PHE A 73 -9.25 7.32 10.27
C PHE A 73 -10.67 7.82 10.02
N LYS A 74 -10.82 9.08 9.56
CA LYS A 74 -12.13 9.69 9.25
C LYS A 74 -12.83 9.06 8.04
N LYS A 75 -12.08 8.48 7.09
CA LYS A 75 -12.58 7.74 5.91
C LYS A 75 -11.59 6.61 5.53
N PRO A 76 -11.68 5.42 6.14
CA PRO A 76 -10.66 4.38 6.03
C PRO A 76 -10.50 3.84 4.60
N LEU A 77 -11.58 3.64 3.84
CA LEU A 77 -11.49 3.05 2.50
C LEU A 77 -10.93 4.03 1.45
N GLN A 78 -11.21 5.32 1.55
CA GLN A 78 -10.76 6.28 0.54
C GLN A 78 -9.29 6.68 0.76
N GLU A 79 -8.87 6.93 2.00
CA GLU A 79 -7.49 7.33 2.28
C GLU A 79 -6.50 6.16 2.15
N ILE A 80 -6.88 4.94 2.55
CA ILE A 80 -5.98 3.78 2.49
C ILE A 80 -5.89 3.25 1.05
N PHE A 81 -7.03 3.17 0.36
CA PHE A 81 -7.10 2.48 -0.94
C PHE A 81 -6.81 3.41 -2.11
N ILE A 82 -7.45 4.59 -2.20
CA ILE A 82 -7.29 5.46 -3.38
C ILE A 82 -5.96 6.22 -3.34
N ASN A 83 -5.59 6.81 -2.20
CA ASN A 83 -4.33 7.54 -2.11
C ASN A 83 -3.12 6.59 -2.10
N GLY A 84 -3.25 5.45 -1.42
CA GLY A 84 -2.19 4.44 -1.32
C GLY A 84 -1.98 3.62 -2.60
N LEU A 85 -3.03 3.26 -3.33
CA LEU A 85 -2.89 2.50 -4.57
C LEU A 85 -2.32 3.41 -5.67
N LEU A 86 -2.92 4.59 -5.90
CA LEU A 86 -2.51 5.48 -6.99
C LEU A 86 -1.15 6.14 -6.74
N GLY A 87 -0.85 6.49 -5.48
CA GLY A 87 0.43 7.12 -5.12
C GLY A 87 1.64 6.21 -5.36
N ASN A 88 1.46 4.89 -5.21
CA ASN A 88 2.59 3.95 -5.15
C ASN A 88 2.75 3.11 -6.42
N VAL A 89 1.81 3.22 -7.39
CA VAL A 89 1.93 2.66 -8.74
C VAL A 89 3.25 3.04 -9.43
N PRO A 90 3.71 4.30 -9.47
CA PRO A 90 4.95 4.65 -10.17
C PRO A 90 6.18 3.94 -9.58
N ALA A 91 6.26 3.80 -8.25
CA ALA A 91 7.33 3.05 -7.59
C ALA A 91 7.30 1.56 -7.99
N PHE A 92 6.11 0.97 -8.05
CA PHE A 92 5.91 -0.39 -8.53
C PHE A 92 6.35 -0.58 -9.99
N ILE A 93 5.87 0.27 -10.91
CA ILE A 93 6.18 0.17 -12.34
C ILE A 93 7.68 0.33 -12.58
N MET A 94 8.32 1.29 -11.91
CA MET A 94 9.76 1.50 -12.01
C MET A 94 10.55 0.24 -11.63
N MET A 95 10.21 -0.38 -10.50
CA MET A 95 10.91 -1.57 -10.02
C MET A 95 10.63 -2.80 -10.88
N TRP A 96 9.39 -2.95 -11.35
CA TRP A 96 9.00 -4.02 -12.27
C TRP A 96 9.79 -3.95 -13.58
N CYS A 97 9.83 -2.79 -14.24
CA CYS A 97 10.58 -2.61 -15.48
C CYS A 97 12.09 -2.87 -15.28
N LEU A 98 12.66 -2.39 -14.18
CA LEU A 98 14.08 -2.59 -13.88
C LEU A 98 14.42 -4.08 -13.72
N VAL A 99 13.65 -4.80 -12.91
CA VAL A 99 13.92 -6.23 -12.65
C VAL A 99 13.62 -7.08 -13.87
N TYR A 100 12.55 -6.78 -14.61
CA TYR A 100 12.25 -7.46 -15.86
C TYR A 100 13.40 -7.31 -16.87
N ALA A 101 13.92 -6.08 -17.05
CA ALA A 101 15.05 -5.84 -17.94
C ALA A 101 16.32 -6.57 -17.48
N LEU A 102 16.57 -6.61 -16.16
CA LEU A 102 17.71 -7.32 -15.57
C LEU A 102 17.65 -8.82 -15.86
N VAL A 103 16.51 -9.46 -15.60
CA VAL A 103 16.31 -10.89 -15.85
C VAL A 103 16.45 -11.20 -17.33
N LYS A 104 15.83 -10.39 -18.19
CA LYS A 104 15.88 -10.57 -19.64
C LYS A 104 17.28 -10.35 -20.22
N SER A 105 18.07 -9.45 -19.65
CA SER A 105 19.46 -9.22 -20.07
C SER A 105 20.40 -10.34 -19.64
N SER A 106 20.02 -11.17 -18.67
CA SER A 106 20.82 -12.28 -18.17
C SER A 106 20.57 -13.61 -18.91
N SER A 107 19.56 -13.66 -19.78
CA SER A 107 19.21 -14.83 -20.60
C SER A 107 19.64 -14.65 -22.05
#